data_AF-A0A3S4J0Y3-F1
#
_entry.id   AF-A0A3S4J0Y3-F1
#
_cell.length_a   1.000
_cell.length_b   1.000
_cell.length_c   1.000
_cell.angle_alpha   90.00
_cell.angle_beta   90.00
_cell.angle_gamma   90.00
#
_symmetry.space_group_name_H-M   'P 1'
#
loop_
_entity.id
_entity.type
_entity.pdbx_description
1 polymer ?
#
loop_
_entity_poly.entity_id
_entity_poly.type
_entity_poly.pdbx_seq_one_letter_code
_entity_poly.pdbx_strand_id
1 'polypeptide(L)'
;MARGYDVTAQMRMPFYQHLNTSVSVEQYFGERVDLFDSGTGYHNPVAVKLGLNYTPVPLVTVTAQHKQGESGVSQNNLGLNLNYRFGVPLNKQLSASEVAESQSLRGSRYDNPQRNNLPTMEYRQRKTLTVFLATPPWDLQPGETVPLKVQIRSRHGVRHVTWQGDTQALSLTAGAKADSAEGWTIIMPAWDSSEGATNRWRLSVVVEDEQGQRVSSNEITLSLTEPFMAMPDNDPRWKLLPEE
;
A
#
# COMPACT_ATOMS: atom_id res chain seq x y z
N MET A 1 2.50 12.98 -7.44
CA MET A 1 1.94 13.33 -8.76
C MET A 1 2.24 12.18 -9.69
N ALA A 2 1.21 11.63 -10.32
CA ALA A 2 1.38 10.54 -11.28
C ALA A 2 1.91 11.11 -12.61
N ARG A 3 2.76 10.35 -13.31
CA ARG A 3 3.17 10.68 -14.68
C ARG A 3 2.15 10.10 -15.65
N GLY A 4 1.83 10.81 -16.72
CA GLY A 4 0.84 10.32 -17.68
C GLY A 4 0.81 11.14 -18.97
N TYR A 5 -0.04 10.70 -19.89
CA TYR A 5 -0.36 11.38 -21.13
C TYR A 5 -1.87 11.36 -21.36
N ASP A 6 -2.37 12.43 -21.96
CA ASP A 6 -3.74 12.52 -22.45
C ASP A 6 -3.76 12.87 -23.95
N VAL A 7 -4.71 12.29 -24.67
CA VAL A 7 -4.96 12.61 -26.07
C VAL A 7 -6.45 12.93 -26.19
N THR A 8 -6.76 14.15 -26.61
CA THR A 8 -8.14 14.62 -26.76
C THR A 8 -8.41 14.97 -28.21
N ALA A 9 -9.48 14.39 -28.76
CA ALA A 9 -10.04 14.74 -30.05
C ALA A 9 -11.39 15.41 -29.86
N GLN A 10 -11.61 16.55 -30.52
CA GLN A 10 -12.89 17.27 -30.53
C GLN A 10 -13.47 17.24 -31.93
N MET A 11 -14.77 16.98 -32.02
CA MET A 11 -15.50 16.91 -33.28
C MET A 11 -16.67 17.90 -33.22
N ARG A 12 -16.80 18.68 -34.29
CA ARG A 12 -17.88 19.64 -34.48
C ARG A 12 -18.80 19.14 -35.59
N MET A 13 -20.10 19.19 -35.38
CA MET A 13 -21.08 18.77 -36.37
C MET A 13 -21.53 19.99 -37.21
N PRO A 14 -21.29 20.02 -38.54
CA PRO A 14 -21.65 21.19 -39.36
C PRO A 14 -23.15 21.52 -39.36
N PHE A 15 -23.97 20.49 -39.18
CA PHE A 15 -25.44 20.56 -39.16
C PHE A 15 -26.02 20.83 -37.77
N TYR A 16 -25.25 20.61 -36.69
CA TYR A 16 -25.64 20.93 -35.31
C TYR A 16 -24.58 21.80 -34.66
N GLN A 17 -24.61 23.11 -34.97
CA GLN A 17 -23.61 24.09 -34.54
C GLN A 17 -23.60 24.36 -33.03
N HIS A 18 -24.68 24.00 -32.33
CA HIS A 18 -24.77 24.11 -30.88
C HIS A 18 -24.18 22.90 -30.14
N LEU A 19 -23.83 21.82 -30.84
CA LEU A 19 -23.43 20.56 -30.23
C LEU A 19 -22.01 20.16 -30.67
N ASN A 20 -21.14 19.94 -29.69
CA ASN A 20 -19.79 19.43 -29.91
C ASN A 20 -19.59 18.14 -29.15
N THR A 21 -18.87 17.20 -29.77
CA THR A 21 -18.49 15.95 -29.13
C THR A 21 -16.98 15.93 -28.91
N SER A 22 -16.55 15.23 -27.88
CA SER A 22 -15.14 15.04 -27.58
C SER A 22 -14.88 13.63 -27.10
N VAL A 23 -13.73 13.11 -27.49
CA VAL A 23 -13.23 11.81 -27.05
C VAL A 23 -11.83 12.04 -26.52
N SER A 24 -11.57 11.61 -25.30
CA SER A 24 -10.24 11.71 -24.69
C SER A 24 -9.81 10.34 -24.16
N VAL A 25 -8.55 10.01 -24.33
CA VAL A 25 -7.93 8.83 -23.74
C VAL A 25 -6.80 9.31 -22.85
N GLU A 26 -6.76 8.85 -21.60
CA GLU A 26 -5.71 9.20 -20.66
C GLU A 26 -5.12 7.95 -20.01
N GLN A 27 -3.80 7.94 -19.88
CA GLN A 27 -3.02 6.90 -19.23
C GLN A 27 -2.13 7.54 -18.19
N TYR A 28 -2.10 6.96 -17.00
CA TYR A 28 -1.13 7.31 -15.97
C TYR A 28 -0.31 6.09 -15.55
N PHE A 29 0.87 6.37 -15.01
CA PHE A 29 1.83 5.38 -14.55
C PHE A 29 2.11 5.58 -13.06
N GLY A 30 2.05 4.48 -12.29
CA GLY A 30 2.25 4.46 -10.85
C GLY A 30 1.55 3.27 -10.18
N GLU A 31 1.90 3.00 -8.94
CA GLU A 31 1.37 1.84 -8.20
C GLU A 31 -0.04 2.07 -7.65
N ARG A 32 -0.34 3.33 -7.30
CA ARG A 32 -1.60 3.74 -6.67
C ARG A 32 -1.98 5.14 -7.13
N VAL A 33 -2.36 5.25 -8.39
CA VAL A 33 -2.80 6.49 -9.02
C VAL A 33 -4.32 6.64 -8.83
N ASP A 34 -4.74 7.76 -8.25
CA ASP A 34 -6.17 8.08 -8.12
C ASP A 34 -6.62 8.87 -9.35
N LEU A 35 -7.06 8.14 -10.37
CA LEU A 35 -7.51 8.72 -11.63
C LEU A 35 -8.96 9.23 -11.57
N PHE A 36 -9.77 8.71 -10.65
CA PHE A 36 -11.22 8.97 -10.58
C PHE A 36 -11.62 9.85 -9.38
N ASP A 37 -10.64 10.36 -8.64
CA ASP A 37 -10.83 11.09 -7.37
C ASP A 37 -11.68 10.28 -6.37
N SER A 38 -11.57 8.95 -6.42
CA SER A 38 -12.37 8.03 -5.60
C SER A 38 -11.70 7.69 -4.27
N GLY A 39 -10.48 8.17 -4.03
CA GLY A 39 -9.68 7.83 -2.86
C GLY A 39 -9.04 6.43 -2.93
N THR A 40 -9.33 5.67 -3.98
CA THR A 40 -8.72 4.35 -4.25
C THR A 40 -7.68 4.49 -5.36
N GLY A 41 -6.43 4.13 -5.06
CA GLY A 41 -5.35 4.16 -6.05
C GLY A 41 -5.35 2.91 -6.92
N TYR A 42 -5.21 3.09 -8.23
CA TYR A 42 -5.11 2.02 -9.23
C TYR A 42 -3.68 1.91 -9.76
N HIS A 43 -3.28 0.70 -10.17
CA HIS A 43 -1.98 0.45 -10.80
C HIS A 43 -2.08 0.75 -12.30
N ASN A 44 -1.24 1.68 -12.79
CA ASN A 44 -1.18 2.10 -14.20
C ASN A 44 -2.56 2.31 -14.88
N PRO A 45 -3.47 3.14 -14.32
CA PRO A 45 -4.84 3.21 -14.80
C PRO A 45 -4.97 3.87 -16.18
N VAL A 46 -5.91 3.34 -16.95
CA VAL A 46 -6.36 3.89 -18.24
C VAL A 46 -7.82 4.32 -18.12
N ALA A 47 -8.15 5.45 -18.72
CA ALA A 47 -9.54 5.88 -18.84
C ALA A 47 -9.85 6.48 -20.22
N VAL A 48 -11.07 6.22 -20.68
CA VAL A 48 -11.66 6.85 -21.86
C VAL A 48 -12.75 7.81 -21.39
N LYS A 49 -12.71 9.05 -21.89
CA LYS A 49 -13.70 10.08 -21.64
C LYS A 49 -14.48 10.37 -22.91
N LEU A 50 -15.80 10.31 -22.82
CA LEU A 50 -16.72 10.77 -23.85
C LEU A 50 -17.40 12.05 -23.34
N GLY A 51 -17.27 13.13 -24.08
CA GLY A 51 -17.84 14.43 -23.71
C GLY A 51 -18.82 14.95 -24.76
N LEU A 52 -19.89 15.55 -24.30
CA LEU A 52 -20.92 16.23 -25.07
C LEU A 52 -21.06 17.65 -24.54
N ASN A 53 -20.88 18.64 -25.41
CA ASN A 53 -20.95 20.04 -25.06
C ASN A 53 -22.08 20.71 -25.85
N TYR A 54 -23.03 21.32 -25.16
CA TYR A 54 -24.14 22.08 -25.73
C TYR A 54 -23.97 23.58 -25.45
N THR A 55 -23.89 24.39 -26.50
CA THR A 55 -23.67 25.84 -26.43
C THR A 55 -24.85 26.57 -27.07
N PRO A 56 -25.92 26.90 -26.32
CA PRO A 56 -27.06 27.62 -26.85
C PRO A 56 -26.70 29.05 -27.30
N VAL A 57 -25.79 29.70 -26.58
CA VAL A 57 -25.26 31.05 -26.87
C VAL A 57 -23.76 31.06 -26.58
N PRO A 58 -22.93 31.91 -27.23
CA PRO A 58 -21.48 31.91 -27.04
C PRO A 58 -21.03 32.05 -25.57
N LEU A 59 -21.81 32.75 -24.75
CA LEU A 59 -21.51 32.97 -23.34
C LEU A 59 -21.64 31.70 -22.47
N VAL A 60 -22.47 30.73 -22.84
CA VAL A 60 -22.86 29.61 -21.96
C VAL A 60 -22.64 28.28 -22.66
N THR A 61 -21.89 27.39 -22.01
CA THR A 61 -21.71 26.01 -22.48
C THR A 61 -22.07 25.03 -21.36
N VAL A 62 -22.98 24.12 -21.65
CA VAL A 62 -23.31 22.99 -20.78
C VAL A 62 -22.48 21.79 -21.25
N THR A 63 -21.79 21.14 -20.32
CA THR A 63 -20.93 19.98 -20.62
C THR A 63 -21.44 18.75 -19.89
N ALA A 64 -21.57 17.64 -20.60
CA ALA A 64 -21.84 16.34 -20.05
C ALA A 64 -20.69 15.40 -20.43
N GLN A 65 -20.09 14.74 -19.46
CA GLN A 65 -18.93 13.87 -19.66
C GLN A 65 -19.17 12.53 -18.99
N HIS A 66 -18.81 11.46 -19.67
CA HIS A 66 -18.80 10.10 -19.17
C HIS A 66 -17.38 9.56 -19.27
N LYS A 67 -16.80 9.18 -18.14
CA LYS A 67 -15.46 8.62 -18.03
C LYS A 67 -15.56 7.15 -17.64
N GLN A 68 -14.89 6.28 -18.37
CA GLN A 68 -14.87 4.83 -18.16
C GLN A 68 -13.43 4.34 -18.00
N GLY A 69 -13.16 3.54 -16.98
CA GLY A 69 -11.87 2.89 -16.72
C GLY A 69 -11.91 1.37 -16.90
N GLU A 70 -10.74 0.73 -16.83
CA GLU A 70 -10.57 -0.72 -17.08
C GLU A 70 -11.28 -1.61 -16.05
N SER A 71 -11.30 -1.23 -14.76
CA SER A 71 -11.89 -2.04 -13.69
C SER A 71 -13.41 -1.87 -13.52
N GLY A 72 -14.11 -1.46 -14.58
CA GLY A 72 -15.56 -1.17 -14.53
C GLY A 72 -15.92 0.13 -13.79
N VAL A 73 -14.92 0.91 -13.38
CA VAL A 73 -15.12 2.21 -12.73
C VAL A 73 -15.61 3.21 -13.77
N SER A 74 -16.69 3.92 -13.45
CA SER A 74 -17.22 4.97 -14.29
C SER A 74 -17.54 6.22 -13.48
N GLN A 75 -17.48 7.37 -14.14
CA GLN A 75 -17.78 8.66 -13.54
C GLN A 75 -18.54 9.53 -14.55
N ASN A 76 -19.61 10.16 -14.07
CA ASN A 76 -20.41 11.09 -14.85
C ASN A 76 -20.19 12.51 -14.30
N ASN A 77 -19.82 13.43 -15.17
CA ASN A 77 -19.58 14.82 -14.80
C ASN A 77 -20.51 15.71 -15.62
N LEU A 78 -21.27 16.55 -14.93
CA LEU A 78 -22.05 17.63 -15.52
C LEU A 78 -21.42 18.96 -15.11
N GLY A 79 -21.31 19.87 -16.06
CA GLY A 79 -20.67 21.16 -15.87
C GLY A 79 -21.40 22.28 -16.60
N LEU A 80 -21.27 23.49 -16.08
CA LEU A 80 -21.74 24.72 -16.70
C LEU A 80 -20.57 25.69 -16.76
N ASN A 81 -20.23 26.11 -17.97
CA ASN A 81 -19.13 27.01 -18.26
C ASN A 81 -19.66 28.35 -18.77
N LEU A 82 -19.11 29.43 -18.22
CA LEU A 82 -19.37 30.81 -18.62
C LEU A 82 -18.15 31.37 -19.35
N ASN A 83 -18.28 31.60 -20.65
CA ASN A 83 -17.20 32.03 -21.53
C ASN A 83 -17.36 33.51 -21.90
N TYR A 84 -16.81 34.41 -21.09
CA TYR A 84 -16.89 35.85 -21.36
C TYR A 84 -15.75 36.33 -22.27
N ARG A 85 -16.10 36.95 -23.40
CA ARG A 85 -15.12 37.48 -24.36
C ARG A 85 -15.01 39.00 -24.25
N PHE A 86 -13.87 39.48 -23.76
CA PHE A 86 -13.58 40.92 -23.73
C PHE A 86 -13.47 41.48 -25.16
N GLY A 87 -14.06 42.66 -25.39
CA GLY A 87 -14.06 43.33 -26.70
C GLY A 87 -15.19 42.91 -27.64
N VAL A 88 -16.00 41.91 -27.29
CA VAL A 88 -17.22 41.54 -28.03
C VAL A 88 -18.44 42.10 -27.31
N PRO A 89 -19.35 42.83 -27.98
CA PRO A 89 -20.61 43.29 -27.38
C PRO A 89 -21.40 42.16 -26.72
N LEU A 90 -21.97 42.41 -25.54
CA LEU A 90 -22.69 41.38 -24.76
C LEU A 90 -23.88 40.80 -25.53
N ASN A 91 -24.58 41.60 -26.33
CA ASN A 91 -25.69 41.14 -27.18
C ASN A 91 -25.27 40.05 -28.17
N LYS A 92 -24.07 40.12 -28.74
CA LYS A 92 -23.54 39.05 -29.61
C LYS A 92 -23.21 37.79 -28.82
N GLN A 93 -22.71 37.93 -27.60
CA GLN A 93 -22.40 36.79 -26.73
C GLN A 93 -23.66 36.07 -26.20
N LEU A 94 -24.80 36.76 -26.17
CA LEU A 94 -26.11 36.22 -25.82
C LEU A 94 -26.96 35.83 -27.04
N SER A 95 -26.45 36.00 -28.26
CA SER A 95 -27.17 35.64 -29.48
C SER A 95 -26.86 34.21 -29.92
N ALA A 96 -27.89 33.40 -30.12
CA ALA A 96 -27.74 32.04 -30.64
C ALA A 96 -27.16 32.02 -32.07
N SER A 97 -27.40 33.06 -32.87
CA SER A 97 -26.89 33.16 -34.25
C SER A 97 -25.36 33.29 -34.32
N GLU A 98 -24.72 33.71 -33.23
CA GLU A 98 -23.27 33.97 -33.16
C GLU A 98 -22.49 32.73 -32.69
N VAL A 99 -23.19 31.64 -32.33
CA VAL A 99 -22.54 30.38 -31.90
C VAL A 99 -21.65 29.82 -33.01
N ALA A 100 -22.13 29.78 -34.25
CA ALA A 100 -21.38 29.26 -35.39
C ALA A 100 -20.05 30.00 -35.61
N GLU A 101 -20.09 31.33 -35.58
CA GLU A 101 -18.91 32.18 -35.77
C GLU A 101 -17.95 32.07 -34.58
N SER A 102 -18.47 32.01 -33.36
CA SER A 102 -17.66 31.85 -32.13
C SER A 102 -16.88 30.53 -32.11
N GLN A 103 -17.45 29.48 -32.71
CA GLN A 103 -16.85 28.15 -32.85
C GLN A 103 -16.13 27.95 -34.19
N SER A 104 -15.97 28.98 -35.02
CA SER A 104 -15.11 28.88 -36.21
C SER A 104 -13.63 28.82 -35.80
N LEU A 105 -12.73 28.44 -36.71
CA LEU A 105 -11.28 28.50 -36.45
C LEU A 105 -10.81 29.91 -36.08
N ARG A 106 -11.41 30.95 -36.68
CA ARG A 106 -11.14 32.36 -36.33
C ARG A 106 -11.68 32.69 -34.95
N GLY A 107 -12.87 32.19 -34.63
CA GLY A 107 -13.54 32.39 -33.35
C GLY A 107 -12.83 31.68 -32.18
N SER A 108 -12.25 30.50 -32.41
CA SER A 108 -11.62 29.69 -31.37
C SER A 108 -10.16 30.06 -31.07
N ARG A 109 -9.60 31.07 -31.75
CA ARG A 109 -8.19 31.49 -31.56
C ARG A 109 -7.89 31.97 -30.13
N TYR A 110 -8.93 32.34 -29.39
CA TYR A 110 -8.85 32.82 -28.02
C TYR A 110 -9.38 31.83 -26.99
N ASP A 111 -9.75 30.63 -27.42
CA ASP A 111 -10.21 29.61 -26.49
C ASP A 111 -9.04 29.12 -25.64
N ASN A 112 -9.35 28.72 -24.41
CA ASN A 112 -8.33 28.18 -23.50
C ASN A 112 -7.73 26.87 -24.05
N PRO A 113 -6.45 26.58 -23.75
CA PRO A 113 -5.86 25.29 -24.07
C PRO A 113 -6.66 24.14 -23.47
N GLN A 114 -6.93 23.12 -24.27
CA GLN A 114 -7.61 21.92 -23.81
C GLN A 114 -6.63 21.04 -23.04
N ARG A 115 -6.73 21.04 -21.71
CA ARG A 115 -5.91 20.22 -20.81
C ARG A 115 -6.65 19.94 -19.50
N ASN A 116 -6.25 18.88 -18.80
CA ASN A 116 -6.63 18.71 -17.41
C ASN A 116 -5.79 19.68 -16.53
N ASN A 117 -6.45 20.64 -15.89
CA ASN A 117 -5.78 21.60 -14.99
C ASN A 117 -5.55 21.06 -13.59
N LEU A 118 -6.19 19.95 -13.22
CA LEU A 118 -6.05 19.33 -11.91
C LEU A 118 -4.95 18.26 -11.94
N PRO A 119 -3.93 18.34 -11.08
CA PRO A 119 -2.86 17.35 -11.05
C PRO A 119 -3.39 16.02 -10.51
N THR A 120 -3.22 14.95 -11.28
CA THR A 120 -3.53 13.58 -10.83
C THR A 120 -2.52 13.11 -9.78
N MET A 121 -3.04 12.61 -8.66
CA MET A 121 -2.22 12.21 -7.51
C MET A 121 -1.92 10.72 -7.51
N GLU A 122 -0.74 10.39 -7.00
CA GLU A 122 -0.34 9.02 -6.69
C GLU A 122 -0.08 8.94 -5.19
N TYR A 123 -0.64 7.93 -4.53
CA TYR A 123 -0.55 7.74 -3.09
C TYR A 123 0.37 6.57 -2.74
N ARG A 124 1.46 6.83 -2.01
CA ARG A 124 2.33 5.78 -1.48
C ARG A 124 2.21 5.70 0.04
N GLN A 125 1.70 4.58 0.55
CA GLN A 125 1.73 4.32 1.98
C GLN A 125 3.17 4.08 2.43
N ARG A 126 3.67 4.91 3.34
CA ARG A 126 4.98 4.69 3.97
C ARG A 126 4.84 3.61 5.04
N LYS A 127 5.80 2.69 5.11
CA LYS A 127 5.88 1.73 6.22
C LYS A 127 6.21 2.50 7.49
N THR A 128 5.24 2.62 8.39
CA THR A 128 5.31 3.35 9.67
C THR A 128 5.78 2.46 10.82
N LEU A 129 5.61 1.15 10.69
CA LEU A 129 6.03 0.13 11.64
C LEU A 129 6.71 -1.03 10.89
N THR A 130 7.87 -1.47 11.37
CA THR A 130 8.55 -2.68 10.89
C THR A 130 9.21 -3.38 12.08
N VAL A 131 9.10 -4.70 12.12
CA VAL A 131 9.56 -5.53 13.23
C VAL A 131 10.41 -6.66 12.67
N PHE A 132 11.56 -6.90 13.29
CA PHE A 132 12.44 -8.01 12.95
C PHE A 132 12.94 -8.69 14.23
N LEU A 133 12.84 -10.01 14.28
CA LEU A 133 13.33 -10.82 15.39
C LEU A 133 14.65 -11.46 14.99
N ALA A 134 15.72 -11.12 15.69
CA ALA A 134 17.04 -11.69 15.42
C ALA A 134 17.08 -13.15 15.85
N THR A 135 17.55 -14.02 14.94
CA THR A 135 17.79 -15.43 15.24
C THR A 135 19.02 -15.55 16.14
N PRO A 136 18.92 -16.18 17.33
CA PRO A 136 20.07 -16.48 18.19
C PRO A 136 20.98 -17.55 17.55
N PRO A 137 22.20 -17.75 18.08
CA PRO A 137 23.13 -18.76 17.55
C PRO A 137 22.53 -20.17 17.58
N TRP A 138 23.03 -21.06 16.69
CA TRP A 138 22.42 -22.36 16.38
C TRP A 138 22.82 -23.50 17.33
N ASP A 139 23.69 -23.25 18.32
CA ASP A 139 24.28 -24.22 19.24
C ASP A 139 23.70 -24.14 20.66
N LEU A 140 22.37 -24.01 20.76
CA LEU A 140 21.67 -23.84 22.03
C LEU A 140 21.78 -25.08 22.91
N GLN A 141 22.19 -24.87 24.16
CA GLN A 141 22.30 -25.93 25.17
C GLN A 141 21.04 -26.04 26.02
N PRO A 142 20.70 -27.24 26.52
CA PRO A 142 19.61 -27.40 27.48
C PRO A 142 19.83 -26.54 28.74
N GLY A 143 18.81 -25.79 29.16
CA GLY A 143 18.90 -24.89 30.31
C GLY A 143 19.61 -23.56 30.08
N GLU A 144 20.08 -23.29 28.85
CA GLU A 144 20.72 -22.02 28.51
C GLU A 144 19.69 -20.86 28.47
N THR A 145 20.10 -19.70 29.00
CA THR A 145 19.31 -18.46 28.91
C THR A 145 19.74 -17.66 27.69
N VAL A 146 18.86 -17.58 26.69
CA VAL A 146 19.12 -16.94 25.40
C VAL A 146 18.48 -15.55 25.37
N PRO A 147 19.26 -14.47 25.14
CA PRO A 147 18.70 -13.14 24.96
C PRO A 147 18.07 -12.98 23.57
N LEU A 148 16.81 -12.56 23.53
CA LEU A 148 16.10 -12.25 22.30
C LEU A 148 16.25 -10.77 21.96
N LYS A 149 16.66 -10.48 20.73
CA LYS A 149 16.79 -9.11 20.22
C LYS A 149 15.71 -8.83 19.19
N VAL A 150 14.73 -8.02 19.57
CA VAL A 150 13.69 -7.51 18.66
C VAL A 150 14.11 -6.14 18.16
N GLN A 151 14.27 -6.00 16.84
CA GLN A 151 14.53 -4.73 16.18
C GLN A 151 13.21 -4.14 15.69
N ILE A 152 12.77 -3.06 16.34
CA ILE A 152 11.54 -2.34 15.96
C ILE A 152 11.90 -0.98 15.37
N ARG A 153 11.33 -0.68 14.21
CA ARG A 153 11.33 0.66 13.62
C ARG A 153 9.89 1.16 13.60
N SER A 154 9.53 2.02 14.55
CA SER A 154 8.22 2.66 14.63
C SER A 154 8.34 4.17 14.52
N ARG A 155 7.43 4.80 13.78
CA ARG A 155 7.29 6.27 13.75
C ARG A 155 6.45 6.80 14.91
N HIS A 156 5.56 5.98 15.46
CA HIS A 156 4.52 6.38 16.41
C HIS A 156 4.70 5.73 17.79
N GLY A 157 5.91 5.28 18.12
CA GLY A 157 6.16 4.54 19.36
C GLY A 157 5.59 3.12 19.32
N VAL A 158 5.81 2.38 20.40
CA VAL A 158 5.33 1.00 20.58
C VAL A 158 4.43 0.98 21.80
N ARG A 159 3.23 0.42 21.65
CA ARG A 159 2.24 0.31 22.72
C ARG A 159 2.31 -1.03 23.43
N HIS A 160 2.40 -2.12 22.65
CA HIS A 160 2.38 -3.46 23.21
C HIS A 160 3.18 -4.44 22.33
N VAL A 161 3.79 -5.43 22.98
CA VAL A 161 4.57 -6.49 22.34
C VAL A 161 4.00 -7.84 22.78
N THR A 162 3.54 -8.64 21.83
CA THR A 162 2.95 -9.95 22.09
C THR A 162 3.76 -11.04 21.38
N TRP A 163 4.17 -12.06 22.12
CA TRP A 163 4.88 -13.21 21.56
C TRP A 163 3.91 -14.29 21.10
N GLN A 164 4.25 -14.94 19.98
CA GLN A 164 3.49 -16.00 19.35
C GLN A 164 4.39 -17.21 19.07
N GLY A 165 3.78 -18.40 18.99
CA GLY A 165 4.49 -19.67 18.83
C GLY A 165 4.55 -20.46 20.13
N ASP A 166 5.63 -21.20 20.33
CA ASP A 166 5.77 -22.16 21.43
C ASP A 166 6.23 -21.52 22.75
N THR A 167 5.62 -20.39 23.10
CA THR A 167 6.02 -19.55 24.25
C THR A 167 5.89 -20.24 25.60
N GLN A 168 4.99 -21.22 25.74
CA GLN A 168 4.79 -21.99 26.96
C GLN A 168 5.93 -22.97 27.23
N ALA A 169 6.43 -23.65 26.18
CA ALA A 169 7.53 -24.59 26.30
C ALA A 169 8.87 -23.88 26.53
N LEU A 170 9.00 -22.63 26.07
CA LEU A 170 10.23 -21.84 26.06
C LEU A 170 10.40 -20.92 27.27
N SER A 171 9.59 -21.06 28.33
CA SER A 171 9.69 -20.29 29.59
C SER A 171 10.09 -18.81 29.40
N LEU A 172 9.34 -18.12 28.54
CA LEU A 172 9.67 -16.76 28.12
C LEU A 172 9.61 -15.79 29.31
N THR A 173 10.70 -15.06 29.53
CA THR A 173 10.82 -14.08 30.61
C THR A 173 10.91 -12.67 30.04
N ALA A 174 10.02 -11.78 30.50
CA ALA A 174 10.02 -10.37 30.14
C ALA A 174 11.17 -9.63 30.82
N GLY A 175 11.71 -8.62 30.15
CA GLY A 175 12.68 -7.69 30.72
C GLY A 175 12.06 -6.73 31.73
N ALA A 176 12.78 -5.66 32.07
CA ALA A 176 12.36 -4.66 33.07
C ALA A 176 11.01 -3.99 32.78
N LYS A 177 10.53 -4.01 31.53
CA LYS A 177 9.20 -3.57 31.11
C LYS A 177 8.63 -4.59 30.14
N ALA A 178 7.45 -5.13 30.44
CA ALA A 178 6.76 -6.10 29.58
C ALA A 178 6.39 -5.52 28.21
N ASP A 179 6.18 -4.20 28.11
CA ASP A 179 5.87 -3.54 26.83
C ASP A 179 7.12 -3.08 26.05
N SER A 180 8.32 -3.34 26.58
CA SER A 180 9.58 -3.02 25.90
C SER A 180 9.95 -4.12 24.89
N ALA A 181 10.57 -3.73 23.78
CA ALA A 181 11.17 -4.64 22.82
C ALA A 181 12.48 -5.27 23.31
N GLU A 182 13.04 -4.73 24.40
CA GLU A 182 14.37 -5.04 24.90
C GLU A 182 14.32 -5.86 26.20
N GLY A 183 15.31 -6.73 26.38
CA GLY A 183 15.51 -7.48 27.61
C GLY A 183 14.69 -8.77 27.72
N TRP A 184 14.07 -9.23 26.64
CA TRP A 184 13.42 -10.54 26.60
C TRP A 184 14.46 -11.66 26.61
N THR A 185 14.24 -12.67 27.44
CA THR A 185 15.09 -13.85 27.52
C THR A 185 14.24 -15.11 27.49
N ILE A 186 14.74 -16.14 26.82
CA ILE A 186 14.17 -17.48 26.84
C ILE A 186 15.08 -18.39 27.64
N ILE A 187 14.48 -19.32 28.39
CA ILE A 187 15.21 -20.41 29.02
C ILE A 187 14.90 -21.66 28.21
N MET A 188 15.95 -22.28 27.65
CA MET A 188 15.78 -23.47 26.84
C MET A 188 15.35 -24.66 27.72
N PRO A 189 14.33 -25.44 27.31
CA PRO A 189 13.89 -26.61 28.06
C PRO A 189 14.95 -27.70 28.09
N ALA A 190 14.78 -28.67 28.99
CA ALA A 190 15.63 -29.86 29.03
C ALA A 190 15.50 -30.68 27.73
N TRP A 191 16.57 -31.38 27.35
CA TRP A 191 16.55 -32.28 26.20
C TRP A 191 15.55 -33.42 26.43
N ASP A 192 14.60 -33.58 25.51
CA ASP A 192 13.69 -34.72 25.52
C ASP A 192 14.23 -35.82 24.60
N SER A 193 14.54 -36.98 25.19
CA SER A 193 15.05 -38.16 24.50
C SER A 193 13.96 -39.17 24.13
N SER A 194 12.68 -38.81 24.26
CA SER A 194 11.56 -39.67 23.88
C SER A 194 11.50 -39.88 22.36
N GLU A 195 11.01 -41.05 21.96
CA GLU A 195 10.92 -41.44 20.54
C GLU A 195 9.92 -40.53 19.81
N GLY A 196 10.42 -39.64 18.95
CA GLY A 196 9.63 -38.65 18.21
C GLY A 196 9.70 -37.21 18.75
N ALA A 197 10.47 -36.95 19.81
CA ALA A 197 10.72 -35.59 20.27
C ALA A 197 11.51 -34.79 19.23
N THR A 198 11.00 -33.61 18.86
CA THR A 198 11.59 -32.78 17.80
C THR A 198 12.58 -31.75 18.32
N ASN A 199 12.54 -31.40 19.62
CA ASN A 199 13.43 -30.43 20.28
C ASN A 199 13.61 -29.12 19.47
N ARG A 200 12.52 -28.70 18.81
CA ARG A 200 12.46 -27.52 17.94
C ARG A 200 11.23 -26.70 18.28
N TRP A 201 11.43 -25.40 18.41
CA TRP A 201 10.37 -24.47 18.77
C TRP A 201 10.35 -23.27 17.84
N ARG A 202 9.15 -22.82 17.48
CA ARG A 202 8.95 -21.65 16.63
C ARG A 202 8.52 -20.46 17.44
N LEU A 203 9.07 -19.30 17.08
CA LEU A 203 8.81 -18.06 17.78
C LEU A 203 8.67 -16.90 16.80
N SER A 204 7.66 -16.07 17.01
CA SER A 204 7.49 -14.79 16.34
C SER A 204 6.98 -13.75 17.33
N VAL A 205 7.10 -12.47 16.97
CA VAL A 205 6.61 -11.37 17.80
C VAL A 205 5.69 -10.46 17.01
N VAL A 206 4.59 -10.04 17.63
CA VAL A 206 3.64 -9.08 17.10
C VAL A 206 3.75 -7.81 17.90
N VAL A 207 3.90 -6.68 17.20
CA VAL A 207 4.02 -5.36 17.81
C VAL A 207 2.81 -4.52 17.41
N GLU A 208 2.21 -3.87 18.39
CA GLU A 208 1.17 -2.85 18.22
C GLU A 208 1.76 -1.46 18.47
N ASP A 209 1.58 -0.53 17.52
CA ASP A 209 1.92 0.89 17.72
C ASP A 209 0.81 1.66 18.44
N GLU A 210 1.06 2.92 18.80
CA GLU A 210 0.06 3.77 19.47
C GLU A 210 -1.15 4.09 18.58
N GLN A 211 -1.05 3.90 17.26
CA GLN A 211 -2.16 4.07 16.32
C GLN A 211 -2.99 2.78 16.15
N GLY A 212 -2.63 1.70 16.84
CA GLY A 212 -3.30 0.39 16.74
C GLY A 212 -2.88 -0.43 15.52
N GLN A 213 -1.85 -0.02 14.78
CA GLN A 213 -1.28 -0.82 13.70
C GLN A 213 -0.53 -2.01 14.29
N ARG A 214 -0.88 -3.23 13.86
CA ARG A 214 -0.23 -4.47 14.26
C ARG A 214 0.63 -5.03 13.14
N VAL A 215 1.88 -5.35 13.45
CA VAL A 215 2.83 -5.96 12.50
C VAL A 215 3.51 -7.15 13.17
N SER A 216 3.55 -8.29 12.48
CA SER A 216 4.29 -9.48 12.91
C SER A 216 5.72 -9.49 12.37
N SER A 217 6.65 -10.04 13.13
CA SER A 217 8.04 -10.27 12.72
C SER A 217 8.18 -11.48 11.80
N ASN A 218 9.42 -11.72 11.35
CA ASN A 218 9.82 -13.05 10.87
C ASN A 218 9.68 -14.10 11.98
N GLU A 219 9.41 -15.34 11.57
CA GLU A 219 9.44 -16.51 12.44
C GLU A 219 10.88 -17.03 12.55
N ILE A 220 11.31 -17.35 13.77
CA ILE A 220 12.58 -18.03 14.04
C ILE A 220 12.31 -19.44 14.54
N THR A 221 13.25 -20.36 14.29
CA THR A 221 13.22 -21.71 14.85
C THR A 221 14.41 -21.89 15.77
N LEU A 222 14.15 -22.27 17.02
CA LEU A 222 15.16 -22.62 18.02
C LEU A 222 15.28 -24.14 18.05
N SER A 223 16.48 -24.67 17.88
CA SER A 223 16.78 -26.10 17.97
C SER A 223 17.80 -26.35 19.05
N LEU A 224 17.55 -27.30 19.94
CA LEU A 224 18.54 -27.75 20.90
C LEU A 224 19.60 -28.61 20.24
N THR A 225 20.82 -28.51 20.74
CA THR A 225 21.89 -29.47 20.44
C THR A 225 21.78 -30.65 21.40
N GLU A 226 21.99 -31.87 20.90
CA GLU A 226 21.99 -33.06 21.73
C GLU A 226 23.13 -33.00 22.76
N PRO A 227 22.85 -33.15 24.06
CA PRO A 227 23.88 -33.12 25.09
C PRO A 227 24.79 -34.34 24.95
N PHE A 228 26.10 -34.12 25.04
CA PHE A 228 27.07 -35.20 25.05
C PHE A 228 26.93 -35.99 26.36
N MET A 229 26.25 -37.13 26.32
CA MET A 229 26.20 -38.05 27.46
C MET A 229 27.58 -38.69 27.63
N ALA A 230 28.31 -38.27 28.68
CA ALA A 230 29.43 -39.07 29.17
C ALA A 230 28.90 -40.45 29.58
N MET A 231 29.49 -41.51 29.03
CA MET A 231 29.11 -42.88 29.35
C MET A 231 29.17 -43.09 30.87
N PRO A 232 28.20 -43.78 31.48
CA PRO A 232 28.26 -44.08 32.91
C PRO A 232 29.49 -44.93 33.21
N ASP A 233 30.23 -44.56 34.26
CA ASP A 233 31.48 -45.20 34.73
C ASP A 233 31.31 -46.68 35.15
N ASN A 234 30.10 -47.22 35.01
CA ASN A 234 29.68 -48.54 35.47
C ASN A 234 29.08 -49.39 34.34
N ASP A 235 29.56 -49.21 33.10
CA ASP A 235 29.24 -50.11 31.99
C ASP A 235 30.02 -51.43 32.19
N PRO A 236 29.33 -52.58 32.39
CA PRO A 236 29.98 -53.87 32.66
C PRO A 236 30.89 -54.35 31.52
N ARG A 237 30.83 -53.72 30.34
CA ARG A 237 31.72 -54.01 29.20
C ARG A 237 33.16 -53.53 29.40
N TRP A 238 33.42 -52.67 30.38
CA TRP A 238 34.75 -52.10 30.66
C TRP A 238 35.33 -52.47 32.03
N LYS A 239 34.70 -53.39 32.79
CA LYS A 239 35.31 -53.97 33.99
C LYS A 239 36.47 -54.88 33.60
N LEU A 240 37.69 -54.36 33.64
CA LEU A 240 38.90 -55.06 33.20
C LEU A 240 39.53 -56.01 34.23
N LEU A 241 38.96 -56.21 35.42
CA LEU A 241 39.47 -57.16 36.42
C LEU A 241 38.33 -57.81 37.22
N PRO A 242 38.38 -59.13 37.50
CA PRO A 242 37.52 -59.74 38.51
C PRO A 242 37.98 -59.29 39.91
N GLU A 243 37.02 -59.05 40.82
CA GLU A 243 37.31 -58.84 42.24
C GLU A 243 37.79 -60.17 42.85
N GLU A 244 38.95 -60.14 43.51
CA GLU A 244 39.50 -61.26 44.32
C GLU A 244 38.79 -61.38 45.68
#